data_AF-A0A2D5YL03-F1
#
_entry.id   AF-A0A2D5YL03-F1
#
_cell.length_a   1.000
_cell.length_b   1.000
_cell.length_c   1.000
_cell.angle_alpha   90.00
_cell.angle_beta   90.00
_cell.angle_gamma   90.00
#
_symmetry.space_group_name_H-M   'P 1'
#
loop_
_entity.id
_entity.type
_entity.pdbx_description
1 polymer ?
#
loop_
_entity_poly.entity_id
_entity_poly.type
_entity_poly.pdbx_seq_one_letter_code
_entity_poly.pdbx_strand_id
1 'polypeptide(L)' 'MSENQQVYTTTIRVPKAHSAFIYFTLEANEGICFYSTLESSLKESFRDIKVTSDKSYETETKRILSKLNEKIPFEYL' A
#
# COMPACT_ATOMS: atom_id res chain seq x y z
N MET A 1 -13.05 -24.45 -9.31
CA MET A 1 -12.02 -23.40 -9.47
C MET A 1 -12.78 -22.15 -9.83
N SER A 2 -13.12 -21.34 -8.83
CA SER A 2 -14.18 -20.33 -8.92
C SER A 2 -13.71 -19.04 -9.61
N GLU A 3 -14.61 -18.51 -10.43
CA GLU A 3 -14.48 -17.38 -11.34
C GLU A 3 -14.30 -16.04 -10.61
N ASN A 4 -13.39 -15.18 -11.11
CA ASN A 4 -13.23 -13.76 -10.77
C ASN A 4 -13.02 -13.39 -9.28
N GLN A 5 -11.91 -13.81 -8.66
CA GLN A 5 -11.34 -13.02 -7.57
C GLN A 5 -10.82 -11.70 -8.15
N GLN A 6 -11.68 -10.68 -8.16
CA GLN A 6 -11.26 -9.33 -8.50
C GLN A 6 -10.25 -8.87 -7.45
N VAL A 7 -9.17 -8.26 -7.91
CA VAL A 7 -8.10 -7.75 -7.06
C VAL A 7 -8.21 -6.23 -7.04
N TYR A 8 -8.19 -5.64 -5.84
CA TYR A 8 -7.97 -4.22 -5.69
C TYR A 8 -6.47 -3.93 -5.71
N THR A 9 -6.05 -2.90 -6.45
CA THR A 9 -4.65 -2.48 -6.54
C THR A 9 -4.58 -0.96 -6.55
N THR A 10 -3.66 -0.41 -5.78
CA THR A 10 -3.32 1.01 -5.80
C THR A 10 -1.82 1.18 -5.61
N THR A 11 -1.26 2.28 -6.09
CA THR A 11 0.15 2.63 -5.85
C THR A 11 0.18 3.93 -5.08
N ILE A 12 0.98 3.97 -4.02
CA ILE A 12 1.21 5.18 -3.24
C ILE A 12 2.68 5.59 -3.33
N ARG A 13 2.95 6.89 -3.37
CA ARG A 13 4.30 7.46 -3.32
C ARG A 13 4.57 8.05 -1.95
N VAL A 14 5.56 7.48 -1.26
CA VAL A 14 5.93 7.86 0.11
C VAL A 14 7.36 8.40 0.13
N PRO A 15 7.67 9.50 0.83
CA PRO A 15 9.05 9.91 1.06
C PRO A 15 9.86 8.79 1.73
N LYS A 16 11.08 8.53 1.25
CA LYS A 16 11.94 7.45 1.76
C LYS A 16 12.21 7.55 3.25
N ALA A 17 12.27 8.76 3.80
CA ALA A 17 12.45 9.01 5.24
C ALA A 17 11.31 8.42 6.09
N HIS A 18 10.14 8.20 5.49
CA HIS A 18 8.93 7.74 6.17
C HIS A 18 8.45 6.36 5.73
N SER A 19 9.08 5.76 4.72
CA SER A 19 8.63 4.49 4.14
C SER A 19 8.66 3.34 5.14
N ALA A 20 9.59 3.34 6.10
CA ALA A 20 9.70 2.31 7.13
C ALA A 20 8.40 2.17 7.96
N PHE A 21 7.79 3.29 8.35
CA PHE A 21 6.55 3.27 9.13
C PHE A 21 5.37 2.74 8.31
N ILE A 22 5.32 3.09 7.02
CA ILE A 22 4.32 2.54 6.09
C ILE A 22 4.49 1.03 5.96
N TYR A 23 5.72 0.54 5.75
CA TYR A 23 5.99 -0.90 5.65
C TYR A 23 5.55 -1.65 6.91
N PHE A 24 5.97 -1.22 8.10
CA PHE A 24 5.57 -1.89 9.34
C PHE A 24 4.06 -1.91 9.55
N THR A 25 3.36 -0.85 9.14
CA THR A 25 1.89 -0.82 9.26
C THR A 25 1.24 -1.77 8.25
N LEU A 26 1.73 -1.85 7.03
CA LEU A 26 1.21 -2.79 6.03
C LEU A 26 1.53 -4.25 6.41
N GLU A 27 2.72 -4.54 6.94
CA GLU A 27 3.10 -5.85 7.49
C GLU A 27 2.18 -6.26 8.65
N ALA A 28 1.89 -5.33 9.57
CA ALA A 28 0.95 -5.58 10.66
C ALA A 28 -0.49 -5.86 10.19
N ASN A 29 -0.80 -5.61 8.91
CA ASN A 29 -2.10 -5.86 8.28
C ASN A 29 -2.01 -6.87 7.11
N GLU A 30 -1.05 -7.81 7.13
CA GLU A 30 -0.80 -8.79 6.06
C GLU A 30 -2.03 -9.65 5.66
N GLY A 31 -3.01 -9.80 6.56
CA GLY A 31 -4.27 -10.51 6.28
C GLY A 31 -5.30 -9.70 5.49
N ILE A 32 -5.07 -8.40 5.30
CA ILE A 32 -5.99 -7.48 4.61
C ILE A 32 -5.41 -7.07 3.26
N CYS A 33 -4.13 -6.73 3.22
CA CYS A 33 -3.45 -6.31 2.00
C CYS A 33 -2.00 -6.78 1.96
N PHE A 34 -1.52 -6.99 0.73
CA PHE A 34 -0.13 -7.25 0.41
C PHE A 34 0.48 -6.00 -0.21
N TYR A 35 1.80 -5.86 -0.09
CA TYR A 35 2.50 -4.75 -0.71
C TYR A 35 3.81 -5.17 -1.36
N SER A 36 4.25 -4.38 -2.33
CA SER A 36 5.59 -4.47 -2.91
C SER A 36 6.10 -3.08 -3.24
N THR A 37 7.43 -2.90 -3.20
CA THR A 37 8.06 -1.64 -3.61
C THR A 37 8.46 -1.75 -5.07
N LEU A 38 8.08 -0.77 -5.89
CA LEU A 38 8.48 -0.74 -7.30
C LEU A 38 9.98 -0.46 -7.42
N GLU A 39 10.68 -1.29 -8.20
CA GLU A 39 12.14 -1.22 -8.37
C GLU A 39 12.62 0.14 -8.87
N SER A 40 11.81 0.80 -9.71
CA SER A 40 12.06 2.14 -10.24
C SER A 40 12.26 3.18 -9.15
N SER A 41 11.67 3.01 -7.96
CA SER A 41 11.77 3.95 -6.85
C SER A 41 12.91 3.64 -5.86
N LEU A 42 13.63 2.53 -6.01
CA LEU A 42 14.61 2.09 -5.00
C LEU A 42 15.81 3.04 -4.86
N LYS A 43 16.22 3.69 -5.95
CA LYS A 43 17.32 4.65 -5.98
C LYS A 43 16.88 6.10 -5.76
N GLU A 44 15.58 6.33 -5.61
CA GLU A 44 14.99 7.64 -5.45
C GLU A 44 14.87 8.07 -3.99
N SER A 45 14.54 9.35 -3.78
CA SER A 45 14.21 9.95 -2.49
C SER A 45 12.79 9.58 -1.99
N PHE A 46 12.04 8.84 -2.79
CA PHE A 46 10.71 8.30 -2.47
C PHE A 46 10.66 6.79 -2.67
N ARG A 47 9.55 6.19 -2.26
CA ARG A 47 9.20 4.78 -2.48
C ARG A 47 7.81 4.74 -3.06
N ASP A 48 7.70 4.13 -4.24
CA ASP A 48 6.42 3.81 -4.85
C ASP A 48 6.05 2.40 -4.38
N ILE A 49 5.01 2.34 -3.54
CA ILE A 49 4.56 1.12 -2.88
C ILE A 49 3.25 0.71 -3.52
N LYS A 50 3.27 -0.42 -4.20
CA LYS A 50 2.07 -1.06 -4.73
C LYS A 50 1.38 -1.81 -3.60
N VAL A 51 0.13 -1.47 -3.32
CA VAL A 51 -0.71 -2.14 -2.32
C VAL A 51 -1.82 -2.88 -3.04
N THR A 52 -2.03 -4.14 -2.68
CA THR A 52 -2.91 -5.08 -3.36
C THR A 52 -3.74 -5.84 -2.34
N SER A 53 -5.05 -6.01 -2.58
CA SER A 53 -5.92 -6.82 -1.72
C SER A 53 -6.96 -7.57 -2.55
N ASP A 54 -7.62 -8.56 -1.95
CA ASP A 54 -8.88 -9.05 -2.51
C ASP A 54 -9.90 -7.90 -2.58
N LYS A 55 -10.79 -7.92 -3.59
CA LYS A 55 -11.83 -6.89 -3.76
C LYS A 55 -12.73 -6.77 -2.54
N SER A 56 -12.98 -7.87 -1.82
CA SER A 56 -13.78 -7.86 -0.57
C SER A 56 -13.15 -7.01 0.53
N TYR A 57 -11.83 -6.79 0.51
CA TYR A 57 -11.09 -5.98 1.48
C TYR A 57 -10.76 -4.57 0.97
N GLU A 58 -11.31 -4.12 -0.16
CA GLU A 58 -11.01 -2.79 -0.70
C GLU A 58 -11.29 -1.66 0.32
N THR A 59 -12.40 -1.77 1.06
CA THR A 59 -12.81 -0.77 2.05
C THR A 59 -11.82 -0.72 3.22
N GLU A 60 -11.40 -1.88 3.71
CA GLU A 60 -10.41 -2.06 4.77
C GLU A 60 -9.06 -1.50 4.34
N THR A 61 -8.60 -1.86 3.14
CA THR A 61 -7.35 -1.36 2.56
C THR A 61 -7.36 0.15 2.43
N LYS A 62 -8.43 0.73 1.86
CA LYS A 62 -8.58 2.20 1.75
C LYS A 62 -8.58 2.89 3.11
N ARG A 63 -9.21 2.29 4.12
CA ARG A 63 -9.24 2.81 5.49
C ARG A 63 -7.85 2.78 6.14
N ILE A 64 -7.07 1.71 5.96
CA ILE A 64 -5.68 1.65 6.44
C ILE A 64 -4.86 2.77 5.79
N LEU A 65 -4.93 2.92 4.47
CA LEU A 65 -4.21 3.96 3.74
C LEU A 65 -4.65 5.35 4.17
N SER A 66 -5.95 5.60 4.33
CA SER A 66 -6.46 6.88 4.82
C SER A 66 -5.91 7.22 6.21
N LYS A 67 -5.87 6.24 7.14
CA LYS A 67 -5.29 6.44 8.48
C LYS A 67 -3.79 6.64 8.48
N LEU A 68 -3.08 6.01 7.55
CA LEU A 68 -1.66 6.27 7.35
C LEU A 68 -1.42 7.67 6.82
N ASN A 69 -2.23 8.15 5.86
CA ASN A 69 -2.07 9.46 5.25
C ASN A 69 -2.35 10.62 6.24
N GLU A 70 -3.22 10.40 7.23
CA GLU A 70 -3.40 11.33 8.36
C GLU A 70 -2.12 11.55 9.19
N LYS A 71 -1.21 10.57 9.22
CA LYS A 71 0.02 10.59 10.04
C LYS A 71 1.27 10.91 9.22
N ILE A 72 1.34 10.38 8.01
CA ILE A 72 2.48 10.49 7.11
C ILE A 72 1.92 10.83 5.73
N PRO A 73 2.15 12.07 5.25
CA PRO A 73 1.67 12.46 3.93
C PRO A 73 2.29 11.58 2.84
N PHE A 74 1.42 11.03 1.99
CA PHE A 74 1.80 10.37 0.75
C PHE A 74 0.77 10.64 -0.34
N GLU A 75 1.14 10.36 -1.59
CA GLU A 75 0.32 10.62 -2.77
C GLU A 75 -0.17 9.32 -3.39
N TYR A 76 -1.36 9.34 -3.98
CA TYR A 76 -1.86 8.23 -4.81
C TYR A 76 -1.38 8.44 -6.26
N LEU A 77 -0.87 7.38 -6.90
CA LEU A 77 -0.42 7.36 -8.30
C LEU A 77 -1.41 6.65 -9.22
#